data_AF-A0A2I0W233-F1
#
_entry.id   AF-A0A2I0W233-F1
#
_cell.length_a   1.000
_cell.length_b   1.000
_cell.length_c   1.000
_cell.angle_alpha   90.00
_cell.angle_beta   90.00
_cell.angle_gamma   90.00
#
_symmetry.space_group_name_H-M   'P 1'
#
loop_
_entity.id
_entity.type
_entity.pdbx_description
1 polymer ?
#
loop_
_entity_poly.entity_id
_entity_poly.type
_entity_poly.pdbx_seq_one_letter_code
_entity_poly.pdbx_strand_id
1 'polypeptide(L)'
;MEDPRTNSQRLEGNTLAILDFSGIREARDIHDDRLSFLEAVRAVSLASTSPSPPTWKMFDAILQILRDGLSLELAVACFQLLTDLDKRYPRVYVRDSDNLGTNSGGAGELVVNKEAWSPFTVRSGNSHFEDSGICRDSNSLLDSASFSSLVEEIAVGRHSAIKTVQNMLLFQYLVRALEADFLPRHTLYKETLNWVFLRESVLSQLVASRKMNYKSLVHNCLSVVSTRFFHEANICHTDLKVQESISGDLPQSCNVGLPFAFPEIQRKACDAVQKLLILIMELDVIRKEAEKLGLTSRSDSFRATILDTILDELTYNKDQLSPFLEVFEDPKWKLEIILLYFGKYYSRPSTRTRRSNSSPNDETFEGILNCFSNPTTTGGILRKMASEVACLLLAQAFKCYLSLQSDQKNAVFVTEKIGGSTLPEICNSLVTAFKNLRKLDR
;
A
#
# COMPACT_ATOMS: atom_id res chain seq x y z
N MET A 1 -42.78 -18.27 10.34
CA MET A 1 -41.40 -17.81 10.61
C MET A 1 -40.59 -18.31 9.43
N GLU A 2 -40.30 -17.45 8.46
CA GLU A 2 -39.54 -17.85 7.26
C GLU A 2 -38.08 -18.15 7.65
N ASP A 3 -37.51 -19.20 7.06
CA ASP A 3 -36.11 -19.56 7.27
C ASP A 3 -35.19 -18.42 6.78
N PRO A 4 -34.28 -17.89 7.62
CA PRO A 4 -33.37 -16.80 7.25
C PRO A 4 -32.55 -17.09 5.98
N ARG A 5 -32.28 -18.37 5.66
CA ARG A 5 -31.58 -18.75 4.42
C ARG A 5 -32.45 -18.52 3.17
N THR A 6 -33.73 -18.82 3.25
CA THR A 6 -34.69 -18.64 2.14
C THR A 6 -34.96 -17.17 1.86
N ASN A 7 -34.98 -16.33 2.90
CA ASN A 7 -35.14 -14.89 2.75
C ASN A 7 -33.90 -14.23 2.11
N SER A 8 -32.68 -14.66 2.52
CA SER A 8 -31.43 -14.19 1.92
C SER A 8 -31.32 -14.54 0.41
N GLN A 9 -31.71 -15.75 0.02
CA GLN A 9 -31.71 -16.16 -1.39
C GLN A 9 -32.73 -15.40 -2.25
N ARG A 10 -33.92 -15.09 -1.72
CA ARG A 10 -34.92 -14.27 -2.42
C ARG A 10 -34.42 -12.83 -2.59
N LEU A 11 -33.79 -12.27 -1.56
CA LEU A 11 -33.23 -10.93 -1.60
C LEU A 11 -32.07 -10.83 -2.59
N GLU A 12 -31.21 -11.85 -2.64
CA GLU A 12 -30.20 -12.02 -3.68
C GLU A 12 -30.81 -11.99 -5.07
N GLY A 13 -31.78 -12.86 -5.34
CA GLY A 13 -32.42 -12.95 -6.66
C GLY A 13 -33.07 -11.62 -7.09
N ASN A 14 -33.81 -10.98 -6.20
CA ASN A 14 -34.48 -9.71 -6.48
C ASN A 14 -33.50 -8.57 -6.76
N THR A 15 -32.39 -8.51 -6.01
CA THR A 15 -31.38 -7.45 -6.19
C THR A 15 -30.60 -7.67 -7.47
N LEU A 16 -30.16 -8.91 -7.75
CA LEU A 16 -29.41 -9.24 -8.97
C LEU A 16 -30.27 -9.14 -10.23
N ALA A 17 -31.60 -9.32 -10.14
CA ALA A 17 -32.51 -9.16 -11.27
C ALA A 17 -32.52 -7.73 -11.85
N ILE A 18 -32.10 -6.72 -11.07
CA ILE A 18 -31.93 -5.34 -11.57
C ILE A 18 -30.88 -5.30 -12.68
N LEU A 19 -29.87 -6.18 -12.63
CA LEU A 19 -28.81 -6.29 -13.63
C LEU A 19 -29.15 -7.26 -14.78
N ASP A 20 -30.38 -7.75 -14.87
CA ASP A 20 -30.80 -8.62 -15.98
C ASP A 20 -30.99 -7.81 -17.27
N PHE A 21 -29.94 -7.83 -18.11
CA PHE A 21 -29.92 -7.15 -19.40
C PHE A 21 -30.58 -7.94 -20.53
N SER A 22 -31.49 -8.87 -20.25
CA SER A 22 -32.24 -9.58 -21.30
C SER A 22 -33.05 -8.61 -22.18
N GLY A 23 -32.51 -8.27 -23.36
CA GLY A 23 -33.11 -7.36 -24.34
C GLY A 23 -32.11 -6.39 -24.99
N ILE A 24 -32.56 -5.62 -25.98
CA ILE A 24 -31.79 -4.48 -26.51
C ILE A 24 -32.11 -3.29 -25.60
N ARG A 25 -31.16 -2.88 -24.75
CA ARG A 25 -31.30 -1.72 -23.85
C ARG A 25 -30.40 -0.58 -24.32
N GLU A 26 -30.83 0.66 -24.10
CA GLU A 26 -29.98 1.82 -24.36
C GLU A 26 -28.88 1.93 -23.29
N ALA A 27 -27.77 2.61 -23.61
CA ALA A 27 -26.66 2.78 -22.68
C ALA A 27 -27.04 3.52 -21.38
N ARG A 28 -28.11 4.34 -21.43
CA ARG A 28 -28.66 5.03 -20.26
C ARG A 28 -29.39 4.07 -19.33
N ASP A 29 -30.25 3.22 -19.86
CA ASP A 29 -30.98 2.21 -19.09
C ASP A 29 -30.01 1.32 -18.30
N ILE A 30 -28.93 0.87 -18.96
CA ILE A 30 -27.88 0.05 -18.32
C ILE A 30 -27.19 0.80 -17.16
N HIS A 31 -26.98 2.11 -17.29
CA HIS A 31 -26.36 2.92 -16.25
C HIS A 31 -27.30 3.12 -15.06
N ASP A 32 -28.56 3.48 -15.32
CA ASP A 32 -29.59 3.68 -14.29
C ASP A 32 -29.91 2.39 -13.53
N ASP A 33 -29.93 1.25 -14.22
CA ASP A 33 -30.06 -0.09 -13.62
C ASP A 33 -28.88 -0.39 -12.69
N ARG A 34 -27.65 -0.09 -13.11
CA ARG A 34 -26.46 -0.28 -12.26
C ARG A 34 -26.50 0.62 -11.02
N LEU A 35 -26.93 1.87 -11.13
CA LEU A 35 -27.10 2.75 -9.96
C LEU A 35 -28.19 2.21 -9.02
N SER A 36 -29.34 1.80 -9.58
CA SER A 36 -30.45 1.22 -8.82
C SER A 36 -30.02 -0.05 -8.09
N PHE A 37 -29.19 -0.88 -8.71
CA PHE A 37 -28.59 -2.05 -8.07
C PHE A 37 -27.71 -1.66 -6.89
N LEU A 38 -26.81 -0.67 -7.04
CA LEU A 38 -25.94 -0.21 -5.95
C LEU A 38 -26.75 0.34 -4.77
N GLU A 39 -27.80 1.12 -5.03
CA GLU A 39 -28.70 1.63 -4.00
C GLU A 39 -29.50 0.51 -3.32
N ALA A 40 -29.96 -0.50 -4.07
CA ALA A 40 -30.64 -1.65 -3.50
C ALA A 40 -29.73 -2.43 -2.54
N VAL A 41 -28.47 -2.67 -2.91
CA VAL A 41 -27.49 -3.31 -2.01
C VAL A 41 -27.24 -2.43 -0.78
N ARG A 42 -27.07 -1.12 -0.96
CA ARG A 42 -26.92 -0.18 0.16
C ARG A 42 -28.12 -0.22 1.10
N ALA A 43 -29.34 -0.20 0.58
CA ALA A 43 -30.57 -0.23 1.36
C ALA A 43 -30.65 -1.50 2.21
N VAL A 44 -30.38 -2.65 1.59
CA VAL A 44 -30.43 -3.96 2.25
C VAL A 44 -29.33 -4.11 3.31
N SER A 45 -28.09 -3.81 2.94
CA SER A 45 -26.91 -4.16 3.75
C SER A 45 -26.45 -3.07 4.69
N LEU A 46 -26.80 -1.80 4.44
CA LEU A 46 -26.36 -0.66 5.24
C LEU A 46 -27.53 0.04 5.94
N ALA A 47 -28.64 0.32 5.26
CA ALA A 47 -29.70 1.17 5.78
C ALA A 47 -30.89 0.44 6.45
N SER A 48 -31.08 -0.86 6.21
CA SER A 48 -32.27 -1.57 6.70
C SER A 48 -32.29 -1.76 8.22
N THR A 49 -33.50 -1.97 8.76
CA THR A 49 -33.74 -2.22 10.20
C THR A 49 -33.15 -3.53 10.70
N SER A 50 -32.95 -4.50 9.80
CA SER A 50 -32.32 -5.80 10.07
C SER A 50 -31.29 -6.09 8.98
N PRO A 51 -30.14 -5.40 9.00
CA PRO A 51 -29.22 -5.38 7.88
C PRO A 51 -28.42 -6.67 7.77
N SER A 52 -28.42 -7.22 6.55
CA SER A 52 -27.73 -8.45 6.21
C SER A 52 -26.49 -8.17 5.36
N PRO A 53 -25.39 -8.92 5.57
CA PRO A 53 -24.23 -8.83 4.68
C PRO A 53 -24.65 -9.15 3.23
N PRO A 54 -24.13 -8.43 2.23
CA PRO A 54 -24.36 -8.77 0.84
C PRO A 54 -23.82 -10.17 0.55
N THR A 55 -24.45 -10.84 -0.39
CA THR A 55 -23.95 -12.15 -0.84
C THR A 55 -22.70 -11.95 -1.71
N TRP A 56 -21.94 -13.03 -1.91
CA TRP A 56 -20.77 -12.99 -2.78
C TRP A 56 -21.13 -12.46 -4.17
N LYS A 57 -22.28 -12.87 -4.74
CA LYS A 57 -22.68 -12.47 -6.10
C LYS A 57 -22.99 -10.98 -6.19
N MET A 58 -23.61 -10.42 -5.17
CA MET A 58 -23.82 -8.98 -5.08
C MET A 58 -22.48 -8.25 -5.02
N PHE A 59 -21.55 -8.71 -4.18
CA PHE A 59 -20.20 -8.13 -4.08
C PHE A 59 -19.46 -8.17 -5.42
N ASP A 60 -19.49 -9.32 -6.10
CA ASP A 60 -18.86 -9.51 -7.40
C ASP A 60 -19.42 -8.59 -8.46
N ALA A 61 -20.75 -8.43 -8.51
CA ALA A 61 -21.38 -7.48 -9.42
C ALA A 61 -20.94 -6.04 -9.14
N ILE A 62 -20.83 -5.62 -7.87
CA ILE A 62 -20.29 -4.30 -7.51
C ILE A 62 -18.86 -4.13 -8.02
N LEU A 63 -18.01 -5.15 -7.81
CA LEU A 63 -16.61 -5.14 -8.24
C LEU A 63 -16.49 -5.13 -9.78
N GLN A 64 -17.33 -5.87 -10.49
CA GLN A 64 -17.41 -5.85 -11.96
C GLN A 64 -17.85 -4.48 -12.47
N ILE A 65 -18.87 -3.87 -11.88
CA ILE A 65 -19.29 -2.50 -12.25
C ILE A 65 -18.14 -1.51 -12.02
N LEU A 66 -17.38 -1.66 -10.92
CA LEU A 66 -16.20 -0.85 -10.67
C LEU A 66 -15.04 -1.14 -11.63
N ARG A 67 -14.93 -2.31 -12.23
CA ARG A 67 -13.85 -2.64 -13.19
C ARG A 67 -14.20 -2.27 -14.63
N ASP A 68 -15.44 -2.49 -15.03
CA ASP A 68 -15.91 -2.45 -16.41
C ASP A 68 -16.76 -1.21 -16.73
N GLY A 69 -17.19 -0.46 -15.69
CA GLY A 69 -17.94 0.77 -15.86
C GLY A 69 -17.15 1.85 -16.62
N LEU A 70 -17.85 2.75 -17.30
CA LEU A 70 -17.26 3.91 -17.99
C LEU A 70 -17.84 5.24 -17.47
N SER A 71 -18.35 5.23 -16.23
CA SER A 71 -18.99 6.37 -15.59
C SER A 71 -18.29 6.71 -14.29
N LEU A 72 -17.96 7.99 -14.10
CA LEU A 72 -17.39 8.50 -12.87
C LEU A 72 -18.34 8.29 -11.67
N GLU A 73 -19.64 8.48 -11.88
CA GLU A 73 -20.66 8.31 -10.86
C GLU A 73 -20.72 6.86 -10.36
N LEU A 74 -20.74 5.90 -11.28
CA LEU A 74 -20.70 4.48 -10.93
C LEU A 74 -19.40 4.11 -10.22
N ALA A 75 -18.25 4.63 -10.69
CA ALA A 75 -16.97 4.34 -10.05
C ALA A 75 -16.91 4.85 -8.60
N VAL A 76 -17.38 6.07 -8.35
CA VAL A 76 -17.44 6.67 -7.00
C VAL A 76 -18.46 5.93 -6.13
N ALA A 77 -19.66 5.64 -6.65
CA ALA A 77 -20.71 4.93 -5.92
C ALA A 77 -20.27 3.51 -5.51
N CYS A 78 -19.65 2.75 -6.41
CA CYS A 78 -19.08 1.44 -6.10
C CYS A 78 -17.98 1.54 -5.05
N PHE A 79 -17.03 2.46 -5.20
CA PHE A 79 -15.92 2.63 -4.26
C PHE A 79 -16.41 2.94 -2.84
N GLN A 80 -17.40 3.85 -2.71
CA GLN A 80 -18.01 4.19 -1.43
C GLN A 80 -18.75 3.00 -0.83
N LEU A 81 -19.60 2.32 -1.62
CA LEU A 81 -20.35 1.17 -1.16
C LEU A 81 -19.42 0.04 -0.66
N LEU A 82 -18.41 -0.32 -1.45
CA LEU A 82 -17.42 -1.34 -1.07
C LEU A 82 -16.69 -0.96 0.23
N THR A 83 -16.29 0.31 0.36
CA THR A 83 -15.64 0.81 1.58
C THR A 83 -16.55 0.67 2.80
N ASP A 84 -17.83 1.02 2.68
CA ASP A 84 -18.75 1.00 3.82
C ASP A 84 -19.19 -0.42 4.19
N LEU A 85 -19.30 -1.31 3.20
CA LEU A 85 -19.51 -2.74 3.42
C LEU A 85 -18.36 -3.36 4.22
N ASP A 86 -17.10 -3.07 3.86
CA ASP A 86 -15.94 -3.63 4.57
C ASP A 86 -15.81 -3.10 6.00
N LYS A 87 -16.21 -1.85 6.26
CA LYS A 87 -16.26 -1.31 7.63
C LYS A 87 -17.31 -2.03 8.47
N ARG A 88 -18.48 -2.31 7.89
CA ARG A 88 -19.60 -2.91 8.63
C ARG A 88 -19.41 -4.42 8.83
N TYR A 89 -18.86 -5.09 7.82
CA TYR A 89 -18.72 -6.53 7.76
C TYR A 89 -17.25 -6.91 7.51
N PRO A 90 -16.34 -6.63 8.45
CA PRO A 90 -14.93 -6.94 8.28
C PRO A 90 -14.72 -8.44 8.15
N ARG A 91 -13.97 -8.85 7.13
CA ARG A 91 -13.63 -10.27 6.92
C ARG A 91 -12.78 -10.84 8.05
N VAL A 92 -11.87 -10.03 8.59
CA VAL A 92 -10.93 -10.42 9.64
C VAL A 92 -10.98 -9.40 10.75
N TYR A 93 -11.13 -9.87 11.99
CA TYR A 93 -11.11 -9.02 13.18
C TYR A 93 -10.64 -9.81 14.40
N VAL A 94 -10.21 -9.10 15.44
CA VAL A 94 -9.87 -9.70 16.74
C VAL A 94 -11.08 -9.56 17.66
N ARG A 95 -11.49 -10.67 18.28
CA ARG A 95 -12.55 -10.69 19.30
C ARG A 95 -11.91 -10.69 20.69
N ASP A 96 -12.33 -9.77 21.54
CA ASP A 96 -11.83 -9.67 22.92
C ASP A 96 -12.23 -10.88 23.77
N SER A 97 -11.32 -11.29 24.65
CA SER A 97 -11.45 -12.47 25.51
C SER A 97 -12.47 -12.31 26.64
N ASP A 98 -13.00 -11.10 26.90
CA ASP A 98 -13.92 -10.83 28.01
C ASP A 98 -15.25 -11.63 27.93
N ASN A 99 -15.55 -12.20 26.75
CA ASN A 99 -16.71 -13.06 26.53
C ASN A 99 -16.38 -14.57 26.47
N LEU A 100 -15.12 -14.97 26.65
CA LEU A 100 -14.72 -16.39 26.71
C LEU A 100 -14.42 -16.78 28.16
N GLY A 101 -15.18 -17.75 28.68
CA GLY A 101 -15.05 -18.26 30.04
C GLY A 101 -13.60 -18.60 30.44
N THR A 102 -13.10 -17.85 31.42
CA THR A 102 -12.08 -18.13 32.45
C THR A 102 -10.84 -19.00 32.20
N ASN A 103 -10.50 -19.45 30.99
CA ASN A 103 -9.38 -20.41 30.80
C ASN A 103 -8.43 -20.18 29.61
N SER A 104 -8.45 -19.03 28.93
CA SER A 104 -7.39 -18.68 27.96
C SER A 104 -6.69 -17.39 28.39
N GLY A 105 -5.37 -17.45 28.57
CA GLY A 105 -4.57 -16.30 28.94
C GLY A 105 -4.66 -15.20 27.90
N GLY A 106 -5.36 -14.11 28.24
CA GLY A 106 -5.20 -12.72 27.80
C GLY A 106 -5.19 -12.34 26.30
N ALA A 107 -4.96 -13.26 25.37
CA ALA A 107 -4.85 -12.97 23.94
C ALA A 107 -6.22 -13.08 23.26
N GLY A 108 -6.55 -12.11 22.41
CA GLY A 108 -7.80 -12.10 21.64
C GLY A 108 -7.88 -13.25 20.63
N GLU A 109 -9.11 -13.61 20.22
CA GLU A 109 -9.33 -14.62 19.19
C GLU A 109 -9.39 -13.98 17.80
N LEU A 110 -8.57 -14.42 16.84
CA LEU A 110 -8.69 -14.00 15.45
C LEU A 110 -9.88 -14.69 14.79
N VAL A 111 -10.88 -13.91 14.40
CA VAL A 111 -12.02 -14.40 13.63
C VAL A 111 -11.80 -14.10 12.16
N VAL A 112 -11.80 -15.14 11.33
CA VAL A 112 -11.77 -15.04 9.86
C VAL A 112 -13.10 -15.55 9.33
N ASN A 113 -13.97 -14.64 8.89
CA ASN A 113 -15.22 -15.02 8.26
C ASN A 113 -14.94 -15.57 6.84
N LYS A 114 -14.98 -16.90 6.70
CA LYS A 114 -14.74 -17.57 5.42
C LYS A 114 -15.83 -17.31 4.37
N GLU A 115 -17.03 -16.95 4.82
CA GLU A 115 -18.18 -16.64 3.96
C GLU A 115 -18.16 -15.16 3.52
N ALA A 116 -17.37 -14.30 4.18
CA ALA A 116 -17.20 -12.92 3.77
C ALA A 116 -16.41 -12.81 2.46
N TRP A 117 -16.78 -11.82 1.65
CA TRP A 117 -16.19 -11.56 0.35
C TRP A 117 -14.72 -11.12 0.44
N SER A 118 -14.02 -11.26 -0.68
CA SER A 118 -12.67 -10.71 -0.85
C SER A 118 -12.45 -10.37 -2.31
N PRO A 119 -11.81 -9.23 -2.64
CA PRO A 119 -11.52 -8.88 -4.01
C PRO A 119 -10.34 -9.67 -4.60
N PHE A 120 -9.71 -10.56 -3.83
CA PHE A 120 -8.53 -11.32 -4.23
C PHE A 120 -8.80 -12.81 -4.39
N THR A 121 -8.32 -13.41 -5.48
CA THR A 121 -8.20 -14.86 -5.61
C THR A 121 -6.93 -15.32 -4.91
N VAL A 122 -7.05 -15.69 -3.64
CA VAL A 122 -5.89 -16.17 -2.90
C VAL A 122 -5.89 -17.70 -2.83
N ARG A 123 -4.93 -18.31 -3.53
CA ARG A 123 -4.78 -19.77 -3.60
C ARG A 123 -3.96 -20.22 -2.39
N SER A 124 -4.62 -20.83 -1.40
CA SER A 124 -3.90 -21.49 -0.30
C SER A 124 -3.06 -22.63 -0.86
N GLY A 125 -1.75 -22.60 -0.60
CA GLY A 125 -0.77 -23.50 -1.22
C GLY A 125 -0.80 -24.95 -0.77
N ASN A 126 -1.67 -25.33 0.18
CA ASN A 126 -1.59 -26.64 0.86
C ASN A 126 -2.89 -27.45 0.95
N SER A 127 -3.92 -27.10 0.20
CA SER A 127 -5.12 -27.95 0.14
C SER A 127 -5.31 -28.61 -1.22
N HIS A 128 -5.02 -29.92 -1.28
CA HIS A 128 -5.88 -30.85 -1.99
C HIS A 128 -7.24 -30.89 -1.25
N PHE A 129 -8.01 -29.81 -1.33
CA PHE A 129 -9.43 -29.88 -1.04
C PHE A 129 -10.10 -30.11 -2.37
N GLU A 130 -10.78 -31.24 -2.45
CA GLU A 130 -11.80 -31.50 -3.44
C GLU A 130 -12.67 -30.25 -3.61
N ASP A 131 -12.96 -30.03 -4.88
CA ASP A 131 -13.82 -29.01 -5.45
C ASP A 131 -15.13 -28.88 -4.65
N SER A 132 -15.13 -28.04 -3.61
CA SER A 132 -16.37 -27.53 -3.04
C SER A 132 -16.83 -26.41 -3.98
N GLY A 133 -17.62 -26.82 -4.97
CA GLY A 133 -18.07 -26.05 -6.13
C GLY A 133 -18.93 -24.83 -5.82
N ILE A 134 -18.36 -23.82 -5.17
CA ILE A 134 -18.89 -22.45 -5.17
C ILE A 134 -17.93 -21.60 -6.00
N CYS A 135 -18.15 -21.70 -7.32
CA CYS A 135 -17.76 -20.80 -8.40
C CYS A 135 -16.64 -19.79 -8.07
N ARG A 136 -15.37 -20.16 -8.34
CA ARG A 136 -14.21 -19.24 -8.28
C ARG A 136 -13.75 -18.78 -9.67
N ASP A 137 -14.57 -18.94 -10.69
CA ASP A 137 -14.27 -18.53 -12.07
C ASP A 137 -14.87 -17.16 -12.39
N SER A 138 -14.71 -16.20 -11.47
CA SER A 138 -15.07 -14.80 -11.77
C SER A 138 -13.87 -14.05 -12.30
N ASN A 139 -14.03 -13.47 -13.49
CA ASN A 139 -13.06 -12.56 -14.11
C ASN A 139 -12.85 -11.25 -13.32
N SER A 140 -13.70 -10.96 -12.33
CA SER A 140 -13.66 -9.71 -11.56
C SER A 140 -12.63 -9.71 -10.43
N LEU A 141 -12.22 -10.89 -9.96
CA LEU A 141 -11.28 -10.99 -8.84
C LEU A 141 -9.86 -10.70 -9.30
N LEU A 142 -9.01 -10.23 -8.37
CA LEU A 142 -7.62 -9.94 -8.67
C LEU A 142 -6.70 -11.04 -8.14
N ASP A 143 -5.93 -11.63 -9.04
CA ASP A 143 -4.72 -12.37 -8.70
C ASP A 143 -3.50 -11.44 -8.70
N SER A 144 -2.32 -11.95 -8.32
CA SER A 144 -1.09 -11.15 -8.25
C SER A 144 -0.70 -10.49 -9.58
N ALA A 145 -0.99 -11.15 -10.71
CA ALA A 145 -0.69 -10.60 -12.03
C ALA A 145 -1.64 -9.46 -12.38
N SER A 146 -2.94 -9.66 -12.15
CA SER A 146 -3.97 -8.64 -12.36
C SER A 146 -3.76 -7.41 -11.48
N PHE A 147 -3.35 -7.61 -10.22
CA PHE A 147 -3.00 -6.52 -9.32
C PHE A 147 -1.77 -5.74 -9.84
N SER A 148 -0.73 -6.44 -10.31
CA SER A 148 0.45 -5.78 -10.90
C SER A 148 0.09 -4.97 -12.16
N SER A 149 -0.77 -5.52 -13.03
CA SER A 149 -1.28 -4.84 -14.23
C SER A 149 -2.04 -3.56 -13.87
N LEU A 150 -2.89 -3.60 -12.84
CA LEU A 150 -3.61 -2.41 -12.37
C LEU A 150 -2.65 -1.29 -11.96
N VAL A 151 -1.58 -1.61 -11.24
CA VAL A 151 -0.57 -0.61 -10.82
C VAL A 151 0.18 -0.05 -12.04
N GLU A 152 0.49 -0.89 -13.02
CA GLU A 152 1.09 -0.46 -14.29
C GLU A 152 0.15 0.48 -15.07
N GLU A 153 -1.13 0.14 -15.19
CA GLU A 153 -2.13 0.96 -15.88
C GLU A 153 -2.26 2.36 -15.25
N ILE A 154 -2.22 2.45 -13.91
CA ILE A 154 -2.23 3.73 -13.19
C ILE A 154 -0.93 4.50 -13.42
N ALA A 155 0.21 3.81 -13.40
CA ALA A 155 1.53 4.44 -13.56
C ALA A 155 1.74 5.02 -14.96
N VAL A 156 1.25 4.33 -16.00
CA VAL A 156 1.44 4.76 -17.40
C VAL A 156 0.30 5.66 -17.90
N GLY A 157 -0.91 5.55 -17.34
CA GLY A 157 -2.02 6.43 -17.67
C GLY A 157 -2.50 6.34 -19.13
N ARG A 158 -2.43 5.16 -19.76
CA ARG A 158 -2.77 4.97 -21.20
C ARG A 158 -4.28 4.98 -21.52
N HIS A 159 -5.14 5.08 -20.51
CA HIS A 159 -6.58 4.98 -20.68
C HIS A 159 -7.25 6.36 -20.67
N SER A 160 -8.55 6.38 -21.01
CA SER A 160 -9.37 7.58 -20.86
C SER A 160 -9.32 8.09 -19.42
N ALA A 161 -9.50 9.40 -19.21
CA ALA A 161 -9.42 10.00 -17.88
C ALA A 161 -10.35 9.31 -16.85
N ILE A 162 -11.55 8.91 -17.29
CA ILE A 162 -12.51 8.19 -16.45
C ILE A 162 -11.98 6.80 -16.05
N LYS A 163 -11.41 6.05 -16.99
CA LYS A 163 -10.85 4.73 -16.72
C LYS A 163 -9.63 4.81 -15.80
N THR A 164 -8.80 5.84 -15.96
CA THR A 164 -7.69 6.12 -15.03
C THR A 164 -8.20 6.38 -13.61
N VAL A 165 -9.24 7.21 -13.45
CA VAL A 165 -9.87 7.46 -12.13
C VAL A 165 -10.45 6.18 -11.54
N GLN A 166 -11.15 5.40 -12.34
CA GLN A 166 -11.72 4.13 -11.92
C GLN A 166 -10.64 3.16 -11.42
N ASN A 167 -9.53 3.02 -12.15
CA ASN A 167 -8.40 2.20 -11.75
C ASN A 167 -7.77 2.71 -10.44
N MET A 168 -7.64 4.04 -10.27
CA MET A 168 -7.16 4.65 -9.03
C MET A 168 -8.09 4.34 -7.83
N LEU A 169 -9.41 4.44 -8.00
CA LEU A 169 -10.39 4.14 -6.96
C LEU A 169 -10.39 2.64 -6.61
N LEU A 170 -10.32 1.77 -7.63
CA LEU A 170 -10.18 0.33 -7.44
C LEU A 170 -8.91 0.03 -6.64
N PHE A 171 -7.76 0.57 -7.04
CA PHE A 171 -6.50 0.36 -6.33
C PHE A 171 -6.57 0.83 -4.87
N GLN A 172 -7.15 2.00 -4.61
CA GLN A 172 -7.38 2.48 -3.24
C GLN A 172 -8.22 1.50 -2.41
N TYR A 173 -9.29 0.94 -2.99
CA TYR A 173 -10.11 -0.07 -2.32
C TYR A 173 -9.30 -1.35 -2.02
N LEU A 174 -8.51 -1.83 -2.98
CA LEU A 174 -7.70 -3.03 -2.81
C LEU A 174 -6.66 -2.89 -1.70
N VAL A 175 -5.98 -1.74 -1.61
CA VAL A 175 -5.02 -1.48 -0.52
C VAL A 175 -5.72 -1.45 0.84
N ARG A 176 -6.95 -0.90 0.92
CA ARG A 176 -7.75 -0.96 2.16
C ARG A 176 -8.12 -2.38 2.55
N ALA A 177 -8.51 -3.21 1.59
CA ALA A 177 -8.81 -4.62 1.84
C ALA A 177 -7.56 -5.40 2.32
N LEU A 178 -6.37 -5.10 1.76
CA LEU A 178 -5.10 -5.68 2.24
C LEU A 178 -4.79 -5.25 3.68
N GLU A 179 -4.95 -3.97 3.99
CA GLU A 179 -4.72 -3.43 5.33
C GLU A 179 -5.69 -4.03 6.35
N ALA A 180 -6.98 -4.10 6.03
CA ALA A 180 -8.03 -4.62 6.91
C ALA A 180 -7.84 -6.11 7.24
N ASP A 181 -7.25 -6.90 6.33
CA ASP A 181 -6.87 -8.28 6.61
C ASP A 181 -5.54 -8.35 7.41
N PHE A 182 -4.54 -7.54 7.04
CA PHE A 182 -3.20 -7.62 7.63
C PHE A 182 -3.13 -7.12 9.08
N LEU A 183 -3.75 -5.99 9.40
CA LEU A 183 -3.60 -5.36 10.73
C LEU A 183 -4.09 -6.23 11.89
N PRO A 184 -5.30 -6.82 11.86
CA PRO A 184 -5.75 -7.72 12.94
C PRO A 184 -4.82 -8.93 13.14
N ARG A 185 -4.32 -9.51 12.03
CA ARG A 185 -3.37 -10.63 12.06
C ARG A 185 -2.03 -10.23 12.66
N HIS A 186 -1.56 -9.03 12.33
CA HIS A 186 -0.33 -8.48 12.87
C HIS A 186 -0.44 -8.20 14.38
N THR A 187 -1.56 -7.63 14.84
CA THR A 187 -1.83 -7.44 16.27
C THR A 187 -1.71 -8.76 17.03
N LEU A 188 -2.40 -9.81 16.56
CA LEU A 188 -2.35 -11.09 17.25
C LEU A 188 -0.99 -11.79 17.13
N TYR A 189 -0.29 -11.61 16.01
CA TYR A 189 1.09 -12.10 15.88
C TYR A 189 2.02 -11.48 16.93
N LYS A 190 1.89 -10.18 17.24
CA LYS A 190 2.70 -9.53 18.28
C LYS A 190 2.48 -10.14 19.67
N GLU A 191 1.28 -10.59 19.95
CA GLU A 191 0.92 -11.21 21.25
C GLU A 191 1.32 -12.68 21.32
N THR A 192 1.16 -13.43 20.23
CA THR A 192 1.26 -14.90 20.22
C THR A 192 2.54 -15.43 19.58
N LEU A 193 3.25 -14.60 18.81
CA LEU A 193 4.35 -14.96 17.91
C LEU A 193 3.99 -16.07 16.91
N ASN A 194 2.70 -16.29 16.65
CA ASN A 194 2.26 -17.31 15.70
C ASN A 194 2.34 -16.80 14.26
N TRP A 195 3.45 -17.11 13.59
CA TRP A 195 3.72 -16.71 12.19
C TRP A 195 2.62 -17.11 11.20
N VAL A 196 1.84 -18.16 11.51
CA VAL A 196 0.74 -18.63 10.64
C VAL A 196 -0.25 -17.51 10.34
N PHE A 197 -0.55 -16.64 11.30
CA PHE A 197 -1.49 -15.53 11.10
C PHE A 197 -1.03 -14.60 9.98
N LEU A 198 0.26 -14.24 9.95
CA LEU A 198 0.83 -13.36 8.93
C LEU A 198 1.05 -14.09 7.60
N ARG A 199 1.49 -15.35 7.63
CA ARG A 199 1.63 -16.19 6.43
C ARG A 199 0.31 -16.33 5.67
N GLU A 200 -0.81 -16.42 6.39
CA GLU A 200 -2.14 -16.54 5.81
C GLU A 200 -2.78 -15.21 5.43
N SER A 201 -2.14 -14.08 5.71
CA SER A 201 -2.63 -12.78 5.26
C SER A 201 -2.66 -12.71 3.73
N VAL A 202 -3.67 -12.01 3.20
CA VAL A 202 -3.81 -11.76 1.76
C VAL A 202 -2.58 -11.04 1.23
N LEU A 203 -2.04 -10.09 2.01
CA LEU A 203 -0.80 -9.40 1.68
C LEU A 203 0.37 -10.37 1.49
N SER A 204 0.61 -11.25 2.47
CA SER A 204 1.71 -12.23 2.38
C SER A 204 1.55 -13.15 1.19
N GLN A 205 0.34 -13.64 0.93
CA GLN A 205 0.06 -14.52 -0.21
C GLN A 205 0.18 -13.81 -1.56
N LEU A 206 -0.25 -12.54 -1.66
CA LEU A 206 -0.13 -11.72 -2.87
C LEU A 206 1.35 -11.51 -3.24
N VAL A 207 2.13 -11.13 -2.23
CA VAL A 207 3.54 -10.76 -2.30
C VAL A 207 4.41 -12.03 -2.49
N ALA A 208 4.09 -13.15 -1.84
CA ALA A 208 4.78 -14.44 -2.04
C ALA A 208 4.61 -15.06 -3.43
N SER A 209 3.63 -14.59 -4.22
CA SER A 209 3.28 -15.19 -5.50
C SER A 209 4.40 -15.09 -6.53
N ARG A 210 4.70 -16.21 -7.20
CA ARG A 210 5.67 -16.24 -8.31
C ARG A 210 5.22 -15.44 -9.53
N LYS A 211 3.92 -15.12 -9.63
CA LYS A 211 3.38 -14.27 -10.70
C LYS A 211 3.67 -12.79 -10.45
N MET A 212 4.10 -12.42 -9.24
CA MET A 212 4.39 -11.05 -8.87
C MET A 212 5.79 -10.65 -9.38
N ASN A 213 5.87 -9.67 -10.28
CA ASN A 213 7.14 -9.06 -10.65
C ASN A 213 7.42 -7.87 -9.73
N TYR A 214 8.15 -8.11 -8.64
CA TYR A 214 8.47 -7.09 -7.63
C TYR A 214 9.18 -5.86 -8.19
N LYS A 215 10.13 -6.08 -9.10
CA LYS A 215 10.87 -4.96 -9.71
C LYS A 215 9.92 -4.05 -10.49
N SER A 216 9.06 -4.64 -11.33
CA SER A 216 8.05 -3.90 -12.08
C SER A 216 7.06 -3.20 -11.14
N LEU A 217 6.57 -3.89 -10.10
CA LEU A 217 5.68 -3.30 -9.11
C LEU A 217 6.31 -2.06 -8.45
N VAL A 218 7.53 -2.19 -7.94
CA VAL A 218 8.24 -1.08 -7.27
C VAL A 218 8.45 0.07 -8.23
N HIS A 219 8.94 -0.20 -9.44
CA HIS A 219 9.13 0.81 -10.47
C HIS A 219 7.82 1.57 -10.77
N ASN A 220 6.71 0.85 -10.93
CA ASN A 220 5.41 1.47 -11.21
C ASN A 220 4.87 2.26 -10.01
N CYS A 221 5.04 1.75 -8.78
CA CYS A 221 4.73 2.50 -7.56
C CYS A 221 5.53 3.81 -7.47
N LEU A 222 6.85 3.76 -7.74
CA LEU A 222 7.72 4.95 -7.75
C LEU A 222 7.34 5.92 -8.88
N SER A 223 6.88 5.41 -10.03
CA SER A 223 6.36 6.25 -11.13
C SER A 223 5.09 6.99 -10.72
N VAL A 224 4.15 6.34 -10.03
CA VAL A 224 2.94 7.01 -9.49
C VAL A 224 3.31 8.11 -8.51
N VAL A 225 4.24 7.83 -7.59
CA VAL A 225 4.77 8.82 -6.63
C VAL A 225 5.42 9.99 -7.36
N SER A 226 6.22 9.71 -8.40
CA SER A 226 6.91 10.73 -9.18
C SER A 226 5.95 11.61 -9.99
N THR A 227 4.90 11.01 -10.55
CA THR A 227 3.87 11.74 -11.30
C THR A 227 3.16 12.76 -10.43
N ARG A 228 2.86 12.41 -9.15
CA ARG A 228 2.32 13.37 -8.18
C ARG A 228 3.26 14.53 -7.94
N PHE A 229 4.55 14.26 -7.72
CA PHE A 229 5.55 15.30 -7.51
C PHE A 229 5.60 16.30 -8.68
N PHE A 230 5.67 15.81 -9.92
CA PHE A 230 5.70 16.68 -11.09
C PHE A 230 4.38 17.44 -11.29
N HIS A 231 3.24 16.84 -10.96
CA HIS A 231 1.96 17.54 -11.00
C HIS A 231 1.88 18.64 -9.92
N GLU A 232 2.31 18.38 -8.67
CA GLU A 232 2.38 19.40 -7.61
C GLU A 232 3.35 20.54 -7.98
N ALA A 233 4.50 20.22 -8.59
CA ALA A 233 5.45 21.21 -9.08
C ALA A 233 4.92 22.04 -10.27
N ASN A 234 4.18 21.41 -11.19
CA ASN A 234 3.62 22.04 -12.39
C ASN A 234 2.28 22.75 -12.15
N ILE A 235 1.55 22.48 -11.06
CA ILE A 235 0.38 23.31 -10.66
C ILE A 235 0.81 24.79 -10.46
N CYS A 236 2.10 25.06 -10.22
CA CYS A 236 2.66 26.41 -10.18
C CYS A 236 2.80 27.08 -11.56
N HIS A 237 2.81 26.31 -12.65
CA HIS A 237 3.01 26.80 -14.01
C HIS A 237 2.06 26.13 -15.00
N THR A 238 0.94 26.81 -15.28
CA THR A 238 0.12 26.70 -16.50
C THR A 238 -0.49 25.32 -16.81
N ASP A 239 -1.70 24.99 -16.33
CA ASP A 239 -2.41 23.80 -16.83
C ASP A 239 -3.95 23.93 -16.93
N LEU A 240 -4.41 24.92 -17.68
CA LEU A 240 -5.69 24.84 -18.41
C LEU A 240 -5.48 24.40 -19.87
N LYS A 241 -4.24 24.12 -20.31
CA LYS A 241 -3.92 23.85 -21.73
C LYS A 241 -3.77 22.37 -22.08
N VAL A 242 -3.64 21.47 -21.11
CA VAL A 242 -3.63 20.00 -21.36
C VAL A 242 -5.05 19.45 -21.62
N GLN A 243 -6.08 20.28 -21.47
CA GLN A 243 -7.48 19.88 -21.62
C GLN A 243 -7.91 19.63 -23.08
N GLU A 244 -7.13 20.08 -24.08
CA GLU A 244 -7.52 19.99 -25.49
C GLU A 244 -7.23 18.63 -26.15
N SER A 245 -6.27 17.83 -25.66
CA SER A 245 -5.91 16.54 -26.29
C SER A 245 -6.76 15.35 -25.83
N ILE A 246 -7.62 15.53 -24.82
CA ILE A 246 -8.47 14.47 -24.24
C ILE A 246 -9.93 14.54 -24.77
N SER A 247 -10.29 15.61 -25.49
CA SER A 247 -11.71 15.97 -25.73
C SER A 247 -12.36 15.40 -27.00
N GLY A 248 -11.72 14.45 -27.69
CA GLY A 248 -12.20 13.98 -29.00
C GLY A 248 -13.56 13.31 -29.02
N ASP A 249 -13.96 12.57 -27.98
CA ASP A 249 -15.13 11.66 -28.06
C ASP A 249 -15.88 11.47 -26.71
N LEU A 250 -16.32 12.52 -26.01
CA LEU A 250 -17.15 12.33 -24.80
C LEU A 250 -18.31 13.33 -24.66
N PRO A 251 -19.53 12.87 -24.28
CA PRO A 251 -20.68 13.77 -24.06
C PRO A 251 -20.40 14.82 -22.98
N GLN A 252 -20.75 16.07 -23.30
CA GLN A 252 -20.37 17.30 -22.59
C GLN A 252 -20.88 17.46 -21.15
N SER A 253 -21.81 16.62 -20.68
CA SER A 253 -22.51 16.84 -19.39
C SER A 253 -21.82 16.27 -18.15
N CYS A 254 -20.87 15.33 -18.27
CA CYS A 254 -20.15 14.75 -17.12
C CYS A 254 -18.80 15.42 -16.83
N ASN A 255 -18.41 16.45 -17.60
CA ASN A 255 -17.01 16.84 -17.75
C ASN A 255 -16.56 18.02 -16.86
N VAL A 256 -17.49 18.71 -16.18
CA VAL A 256 -17.14 19.91 -15.38
C VAL A 256 -16.50 19.53 -14.03
N GLY A 257 -16.94 18.46 -13.39
CA GLY A 257 -16.46 18.07 -12.04
C GLY A 257 -15.16 17.24 -12.03
N LEU A 258 -14.87 16.52 -13.12
CA LEU A 258 -13.72 15.62 -13.20
C LEU A 258 -12.37 16.36 -13.03
N PRO A 259 -12.11 17.52 -13.68
CA PRO A 259 -10.88 18.27 -13.48
C PRO A 259 -10.64 18.70 -12.03
N PHE A 260 -11.72 18.94 -11.25
CA PHE A 260 -11.61 19.34 -9.84
C PHE A 260 -11.40 18.15 -8.91
N ALA A 261 -12.03 17.00 -9.21
CA ALA A 261 -11.91 15.80 -8.39
C ALA A 261 -10.63 15.00 -8.68
N PHE A 262 -10.11 15.08 -9.90
CA PHE A 262 -8.96 14.28 -10.35
C PHE A 262 -7.71 14.46 -9.48
N PRO A 263 -7.26 15.68 -9.11
CA PRO A 263 -6.08 15.85 -8.25
C PRO A 263 -6.24 15.19 -6.89
N GLU A 264 -7.44 15.26 -6.31
CA GLU A 264 -7.75 14.63 -5.02
C GLU A 264 -7.68 13.10 -5.12
N ILE A 265 -8.24 12.53 -6.19
CA ILE A 265 -8.23 11.09 -6.44
C ILE A 265 -6.80 10.61 -6.69
N GLN A 266 -6.00 11.36 -7.46
CA GLN A 266 -4.59 11.07 -7.71
C GLN A 266 -3.78 11.12 -6.40
N ARG A 267 -4.01 12.14 -5.56
CA ARG A 267 -3.41 12.23 -4.23
C ARG A 267 -3.73 11.00 -3.40
N LYS A 268 -5.00 10.62 -3.31
CA LYS A 268 -5.44 9.44 -2.54
C LYS A 268 -4.92 8.13 -3.11
N ALA A 269 -4.75 8.02 -4.43
CA ALA A 269 -4.10 6.87 -5.05
C ALA A 269 -2.62 6.81 -4.68
N CYS A 270 -1.92 7.95 -4.64
CA CYS A 270 -0.55 8.03 -4.16
C CYS A 270 -0.45 7.65 -2.67
N ASP A 271 -1.35 8.15 -1.82
CA ASP A 271 -1.43 7.75 -0.40
C ASP A 271 -1.60 6.23 -0.26
N ALA A 272 -2.42 5.61 -1.13
CA ALA A 272 -2.59 4.17 -1.17
C ALA A 272 -1.33 3.42 -1.64
N VAL A 273 -0.57 3.96 -2.59
CA VAL A 273 0.73 3.40 -3.01
C VAL A 273 1.72 3.41 -1.84
N GLN A 274 1.81 4.53 -1.13
CA GLN A 274 2.69 4.64 0.04
C GLN A 274 2.29 3.63 1.11
N LYS A 275 1.00 3.54 1.42
CA LYS A 275 0.48 2.56 2.38
C LYS A 275 0.77 1.12 1.96
N LEU A 276 0.63 0.78 0.68
CA LEU A 276 1.00 -0.54 0.16
C LEU A 276 2.49 -0.84 0.42
N LEU A 277 3.38 0.08 0.06
CA LEU A 277 4.82 -0.09 0.29
C LEU A 277 5.13 -0.29 1.78
N ILE A 278 4.52 0.51 2.65
CA ILE A 278 4.66 0.41 4.12
C ILE A 278 4.22 -0.97 4.62
N LEU A 279 3.05 -1.46 4.19
CA LEU A 279 2.56 -2.78 4.57
C LEU A 279 3.52 -3.90 4.16
N ILE A 280 4.08 -3.83 2.94
CA ILE A 280 5.06 -4.82 2.46
C ILE A 280 6.37 -4.72 3.24
N MET A 281 6.84 -3.50 3.55
CA MET A 281 8.06 -3.28 4.33
C MET A 281 7.92 -3.78 5.78
N GLU A 282 6.78 -3.52 6.42
CA GLU A 282 6.46 -4.05 7.75
C GLU A 282 6.45 -5.58 7.72
N LEU A 283 5.78 -6.20 6.74
CA LEU A 283 5.79 -7.65 6.57
C LEU A 283 7.22 -8.19 6.40
N ASP A 284 8.07 -7.53 5.63
CA ASP A 284 9.47 -7.95 5.42
C ASP A 284 10.28 -7.91 6.71
N VAL A 285 10.13 -6.87 7.54
CA VAL A 285 10.82 -6.76 8.83
C VAL A 285 10.33 -7.83 9.80
N ILE A 286 9.01 -7.97 9.95
CA ILE A 286 8.43 -8.98 10.83
C ILE A 286 8.86 -10.39 10.41
N ARG A 287 8.91 -10.66 9.11
CA ARG A 287 9.35 -11.97 8.59
C ARG A 287 10.83 -12.23 8.89
N LYS A 288 11.70 -11.23 8.74
CA LYS A 288 13.13 -11.34 9.11
C LYS A 288 13.29 -11.61 10.60
N GLU A 289 12.47 -10.98 11.45
CA GLU A 289 12.48 -11.25 12.89
C GLU A 289 11.98 -12.66 13.22
N ALA A 290 10.87 -13.08 12.60
CA ALA A 290 10.32 -14.42 12.74
C ALA A 290 11.33 -15.50 12.30
N GLU A 291 12.08 -15.25 11.22
CA GLU A 291 13.14 -16.14 10.73
C GLU A 291 14.29 -16.26 11.73
N LYS A 292 14.73 -15.16 12.33
CA LYS A 292 15.75 -15.17 13.41
C LYS A 292 15.30 -15.98 14.62
N LEU A 293 14.00 -15.98 14.91
CA LEU A 293 13.38 -16.74 15.99
C LEU A 293 13.05 -18.20 15.61
N GLY A 294 13.29 -18.60 14.35
CA GLY A 294 12.98 -19.95 13.87
C GLY A 294 11.48 -20.24 13.70
N LEU A 295 10.64 -19.20 13.59
CA LEU A 295 9.18 -19.32 13.47
C LEU A 295 8.71 -19.53 12.01
N THR A 296 9.58 -19.26 11.05
CA THR A 296 9.29 -19.39 9.62
C THR A 296 9.84 -20.70 9.04
N SER A 297 9.23 -21.16 7.95
CA SER A 297 9.71 -22.29 7.15
C SER A 297 10.45 -21.82 5.89
N ARG A 298 11.17 -22.73 5.22
CA ARG A 298 11.84 -22.41 3.93
C ARG A 298 10.88 -21.90 2.85
N SER A 299 9.62 -22.34 2.86
CA SER A 299 8.59 -21.85 1.94
C SER A 299 8.17 -20.41 2.18
N ASP A 300 8.50 -19.82 3.33
CA ASP A 300 8.15 -18.44 3.68
C ASP A 300 9.22 -17.42 3.25
N SER A 301 10.35 -17.91 2.72
CA SER A 301 11.46 -17.06 2.25
C SER A 301 11.11 -16.37 0.91
N PHE A 302 11.22 -15.04 0.88
CA PHE A 302 11.17 -14.27 -0.38
C PHE A 302 12.54 -14.26 -1.05
N ARG A 303 12.54 -14.17 -2.38
CA ARG A 303 13.78 -14.07 -3.16
C ARG A 303 14.44 -12.69 -3.08
N ALA A 304 13.66 -11.64 -2.83
CA ALA A 304 14.12 -10.25 -2.70
C ALA A 304 13.22 -9.51 -1.71
N THR A 305 13.78 -8.58 -0.95
CA THR A 305 12.99 -7.71 -0.06
C THR A 305 12.57 -6.44 -0.81
N ILE A 306 11.45 -5.86 -0.42
CA ILE A 306 10.93 -4.66 -1.07
C ILE A 306 11.90 -3.48 -0.86
N LEU A 307 12.55 -3.40 0.31
CA LEU A 307 13.53 -2.37 0.65
C LEU A 307 14.73 -2.43 -0.29
N ASP A 308 15.29 -3.62 -0.54
CA ASP A 308 16.42 -3.79 -1.46
C ASP A 308 16.02 -3.37 -2.88
N THR A 309 14.79 -3.71 -3.28
CA THR A 309 14.28 -3.38 -4.62
C THR A 309 14.03 -1.88 -4.79
N ILE A 310 13.43 -1.22 -3.79
CA ILE A 310 13.25 0.24 -3.75
C ILE A 310 14.62 0.93 -3.82
N LEU A 311 15.56 0.48 -3.00
CA LEU A 311 16.91 1.04 -2.95
C LEU A 311 17.61 0.90 -4.31
N ASP A 312 17.52 -0.26 -4.95
CA ASP A 312 18.07 -0.46 -6.28
C ASP A 312 17.42 0.49 -7.30
N GLU A 313 16.09 0.57 -7.37
CA GLU A 313 15.41 1.50 -8.28
C GLU A 313 15.81 2.97 -8.04
N LEU A 314 15.83 3.44 -6.79
CA LEU A 314 16.21 4.82 -6.46
C LEU A 314 17.69 5.14 -6.76
N THR A 315 18.56 4.13 -6.70
CA THR A 315 20.00 4.31 -6.98
C THR A 315 20.32 4.25 -8.46
N TYR A 316 19.57 3.46 -9.24
CA TYR A 316 19.71 3.39 -10.71
C TYR A 316 18.99 4.54 -11.42
N ASN A 317 17.80 4.93 -10.94
CA ASN A 317 16.98 5.98 -11.53
C ASN A 317 17.00 7.25 -10.65
N LYS A 318 18.02 8.08 -10.85
CA LYS A 318 18.25 9.30 -10.05
C LYS A 318 17.08 10.29 -10.12
N ASP A 319 16.34 10.29 -11.22
CA ASP A 319 15.20 11.20 -11.43
C ASP A 319 14.03 10.87 -10.49
N GLN A 320 13.97 9.64 -9.96
CA GLN A 320 12.94 9.22 -9.00
C GLN A 320 13.30 9.52 -7.54
N LEU A 321 14.57 9.81 -7.24
CA LEU A 321 15.02 10.01 -5.87
C LEU A 321 14.38 11.24 -5.20
N SER A 322 14.47 12.41 -5.84
CA SER A 322 13.88 13.63 -5.28
C SER A 322 12.34 13.54 -5.19
N PRO A 323 11.62 13.11 -6.24
CA PRO A 323 10.18 12.91 -6.13
C PRO A 323 9.77 11.96 -5.00
N PHE A 324 10.49 10.85 -4.85
CA PHE A 324 10.23 9.90 -3.77
C PHE A 324 10.41 10.53 -2.39
N LEU A 325 11.53 11.22 -2.15
CA LEU A 325 11.82 11.80 -0.84
C LEU A 325 10.87 12.92 -0.45
N GLU A 326 10.31 13.66 -1.41
CA GLU A 326 9.35 14.73 -1.12
C GLU A 326 7.93 14.19 -0.89
N VAL A 327 7.50 13.23 -1.70
CA VAL A 327 6.10 12.75 -1.66
C VAL A 327 5.88 11.63 -0.65
N PHE A 328 6.85 10.76 -0.40
CA PHE A 328 6.68 9.67 0.58
C PHE A 328 6.61 10.26 1.99
N GLU A 329 5.55 10.05 2.77
CA GLU A 329 5.31 10.84 3.99
C GLU A 329 5.76 10.12 5.28
N ASP A 330 5.88 8.79 5.29
CA ASP A 330 6.21 8.04 6.49
C ASP A 330 7.68 8.26 6.92
N PRO A 331 7.93 8.90 8.09
CA PRO A 331 9.27 9.32 8.46
C PRO A 331 10.16 8.14 8.92
N LYS A 332 9.56 7.07 9.47
CA LYS A 332 10.29 5.86 9.91
C LYS A 332 10.89 5.17 8.68
N TRP A 333 10.04 4.86 7.71
CA TRP A 333 10.46 4.15 6.50
C TRP A 333 11.30 5.03 5.57
N LYS A 334 11.00 6.32 5.47
CA LYS A 334 11.85 7.25 4.71
C LYS A 334 13.25 7.32 5.30
N LEU A 335 13.38 7.45 6.63
CA LEU A 335 14.69 7.47 7.28
C LEU A 335 15.43 6.15 6.99
N GLU A 336 14.80 5.00 7.19
CA GLU A 336 15.43 3.69 6.91
C GLU A 336 15.96 3.60 5.48
N ILE A 337 15.19 4.02 4.48
CA ILE A 337 15.62 4.02 3.08
C ILE A 337 16.81 4.97 2.87
N ILE A 338 16.81 6.16 3.47
CA ILE A 338 17.95 7.09 3.38
C ILE A 338 19.20 6.48 4.01
N LEU A 339 19.09 5.85 5.18
CA LEU A 339 20.22 5.20 5.86
C LEU A 339 20.79 4.07 4.98
N LEU A 340 19.94 3.22 4.42
CA LEU A 340 20.33 2.14 3.50
C LEU A 340 20.94 2.69 2.20
N TYR A 341 20.45 3.82 1.70
CA TYR A 341 21.01 4.50 0.53
C TYR A 341 22.46 4.91 0.75
N PHE A 342 22.74 5.58 1.87
CA PHE A 342 24.12 5.88 2.25
C PHE A 342 24.93 4.59 2.47
N GLY A 343 24.33 3.58 3.11
CA GLY A 343 24.85 2.23 3.30
C GLY A 343 25.46 1.60 2.04
N LYS A 344 24.82 1.75 0.88
CA LYS A 344 25.29 1.21 -0.41
C LYS A 344 26.62 1.81 -0.87
N TYR A 345 26.90 3.06 -0.50
CA TYR A 345 28.11 3.77 -0.89
C TYR A 345 29.22 3.72 0.16
N TYR A 346 28.93 3.26 1.38
CA TYR A 346 29.97 2.93 2.36
C TYR A 346 30.63 1.60 2.02
N SER A 347 31.97 1.58 1.99
CA SER A 347 32.70 0.31 1.97
C SER A 347 32.69 -0.25 3.39
N ARG A 348 32.02 -1.39 3.63
CA ARG A 348 32.26 -2.18 4.84
C ARG A 348 33.77 -2.46 4.92
N PRO A 349 34.51 -2.09 5.98
CA PRO A 349 35.87 -2.60 6.15
C PRO A 349 35.78 -4.13 6.28
N SER A 350 36.30 -4.84 5.28
CA SER A 350 36.09 -6.28 5.06
C SER A 350 36.85 -7.21 6.02
N THR A 351 37.21 -6.75 7.21
CA THR A 351 37.95 -7.54 8.20
C THR A 351 37.29 -7.41 9.57
N ARG A 352 36.11 -8.03 9.71
CA ARG A 352 35.51 -8.27 11.03
C ARG A 352 35.76 -9.71 11.41
N THR A 353 36.66 -9.92 12.36
CA THR A 353 36.86 -11.22 13.00
C THR A 353 35.60 -11.59 13.81
N ARG A 354 35.33 -12.90 13.89
CA ARG A 354 34.12 -13.60 14.39
C ARG A 354 33.68 -13.29 15.83
N ARG A 355 34.14 -12.20 16.47
CA ARG A 355 33.97 -11.96 17.92
C ARG A 355 33.41 -10.62 18.39
N SER A 356 33.04 -9.67 17.53
CA SER A 356 32.32 -8.48 17.99
C SER A 356 30.81 -8.63 17.78
N ASN A 357 30.02 -8.44 18.83
CA ASN A 357 28.55 -8.38 18.83
C ASN A 357 28.02 -6.93 18.91
N SER A 358 28.85 -5.91 18.69
CA SER A 358 28.37 -4.52 18.58
C SER A 358 27.67 -4.30 17.24
N SER A 359 26.44 -3.78 17.27
CA SER A 359 25.82 -3.27 16.04
C SER A 359 26.74 -2.19 15.45
N PRO A 360 26.85 -2.09 14.11
CA PRO A 360 27.68 -1.05 13.52
C PRO A 360 27.02 0.31 13.77
N ASN A 361 27.68 1.18 14.55
CA ASN A 361 27.28 2.59 14.69
C ASN A 361 27.18 3.32 13.33
N ASP A 362 27.80 2.78 12.29
CA ASP A 362 27.81 3.30 10.91
C ASP A 362 26.45 3.17 10.18
N GLU A 363 25.51 2.38 10.70
CA GLU A 363 24.16 2.21 10.14
C GLU A 363 23.13 3.18 10.76
N THR A 364 23.59 4.12 11.59
CA THR A 364 22.74 5.14 12.25
C THR A 364 22.86 6.50 11.58
N PHE A 365 21.89 7.38 11.80
CA PHE A 365 21.95 8.76 11.32
C PHE A 365 23.17 9.52 11.88
N GLU A 366 23.50 9.31 13.16
CA GLU A 366 24.72 9.83 13.77
C GLU A 366 25.99 9.31 13.06
N GLY A 367 26.05 8.00 12.79
CA GLY A 367 27.15 7.38 12.04
C GLY A 367 27.36 7.99 10.65
N ILE A 368 26.25 8.26 9.94
CA ILE A 368 26.28 8.93 8.64
C ILE A 368 26.84 10.35 8.77
N LEU A 369 26.36 11.13 9.73
CA LEU A 369 26.85 12.49 9.96
C LEU A 369 28.34 12.51 10.29
N ASN A 370 28.83 11.54 11.06
CA ASN A 370 30.26 11.38 11.36
C ASN A 370 31.10 11.18 10.09
N CYS A 371 30.54 10.56 9.04
CA CYS A 371 31.24 10.41 7.77
C CYS A 371 31.44 11.75 7.03
N PHE A 372 30.66 12.78 7.37
CA PHE A 372 30.80 14.14 6.84
C PHE A 372 31.52 15.10 7.81
N SER A 373 32.05 14.60 8.93
CA SER A 373 32.70 15.41 9.97
C SER A 373 34.00 16.07 9.50
N ASN A 374 34.73 15.45 8.56
CA ASN A 374 35.98 15.97 8.03
C ASN A 374 36.04 15.94 6.49
N PRO A 375 36.88 16.79 5.85
CA PRO A 375 36.97 16.85 4.39
C PRO A 375 37.44 15.55 3.73
N THR A 376 38.31 14.77 4.39
CA THR A 376 38.87 13.53 3.83
C THR A 376 37.80 12.45 3.68
N THR A 377 36.99 12.24 4.71
CA THR A 377 35.88 11.27 4.71
C THR A 377 34.76 11.76 3.81
N THR A 378 34.45 13.06 3.84
CA THR A 378 33.45 13.68 2.94
C THR A 378 33.85 13.48 1.47
N GLY A 379 35.12 13.73 1.12
CA GLY A 379 35.64 13.49 -0.22
C GLY A 379 35.67 12.01 -0.62
N GLY A 380 35.65 11.08 0.35
CA GLY A 380 35.43 9.65 0.09
C GLY A 380 34.02 9.35 -0.39
N ILE A 381 33.00 10.02 0.17
CA ILE A 381 31.60 9.86 -0.21
C ILE A 381 31.33 10.55 -1.55
N LEU A 382 31.84 11.77 -1.73
CA LEU A 382 31.62 12.55 -2.97
C LEU A 382 32.25 11.91 -4.21
N ARG A 383 33.22 11.00 -4.04
CA ARG A 383 33.73 10.17 -5.13
C ARG A 383 32.70 9.15 -5.64
N LYS A 384 31.67 8.82 -4.86
CA LYS A 384 30.68 7.79 -5.17
C LYS A 384 29.27 8.34 -5.36
N MET A 385 29.00 9.54 -4.87
CA MET A 385 27.70 10.20 -4.87
C MET A 385 27.86 11.69 -5.14
N ALA A 386 26.94 12.29 -5.90
CA ALA A 386 26.94 13.73 -6.14
C ALA A 386 26.65 14.52 -4.86
N SER A 387 27.21 15.73 -4.76
CA SER A 387 27.07 16.60 -3.59
C SER A 387 25.63 17.01 -3.34
N GLU A 388 24.85 17.23 -4.41
CA GLU A 388 23.44 17.59 -4.36
C GLU A 388 22.60 16.46 -3.79
N VAL A 389 22.89 15.22 -4.20
CA VAL A 389 22.23 14.01 -3.70
C VAL A 389 22.52 13.82 -2.21
N ALA A 390 23.79 13.97 -1.80
CA ALA A 390 24.16 13.89 -0.39
C ALA A 390 23.46 14.97 0.45
N CYS A 391 23.41 16.21 -0.05
CA CYS A 391 22.70 17.30 0.62
C CYS A 391 21.20 17.02 0.77
N LEU A 392 20.54 16.57 -0.30
CA LEU A 392 19.12 16.23 -0.30
C LEU A 392 18.80 15.13 0.72
N LEU A 393 19.59 14.05 0.72
CA LEU A 393 19.42 12.93 1.64
C LEU A 393 19.63 13.36 3.11
N LEU A 394 20.66 14.16 3.40
CA LEU A 394 20.90 14.67 4.75
C LEU A 394 19.78 15.60 5.23
N ALA A 395 19.29 16.48 4.37
CA ALA A 395 18.18 17.38 4.69
C ALA A 395 16.90 16.61 4.99
N GLN A 396 16.57 15.61 4.17
CA GLN A 396 15.39 14.78 4.35
C GLN A 396 15.52 13.84 5.56
N ALA A 397 16.71 13.30 5.84
CA ALA A 397 16.97 12.51 7.06
C ALA A 397 16.76 13.36 8.32
N PHE A 398 17.24 14.62 8.30
CA PHE A 398 17.01 15.54 9.42
C PHE A 398 15.53 15.88 9.60
N LYS A 399 14.78 16.09 8.50
CA LYS A 399 13.32 16.27 8.55
C LYS A 399 12.62 15.07 9.20
N CYS A 400 12.98 13.84 8.78
CA CYS A 400 12.45 12.63 9.41
C CYS A 400 12.80 12.53 10.89
N TYR A 401 14.04 12.84 11.25
CA TYR A 401 14.50 12.86 12.64
C TYR A 401 13.63 13.77 13.51
N LEU A 402 13.37 15.00 13.06
CA LEU A 402 12.51 15.95 13.79
C LEU A 402 11.08 15.41 13.95
N SER A 403 10.52 14.79 12.89
CA SER A 403 9.19 14.18 12.97
C SER A 403 9.15 13.01 13.95
N LEU A 404 10.15 12.13 13.95
CA LEU A 404 10.21 10.95 14.81
C LEU A 404 10.42 11.28 16.29
N GLN A 405 11.15 12.36 16.62
CA GLN A 405 11.31 12.79 18.01
C GLN A 405 10.01 13.21 18.68
N SER A 406 9.01 13.65 17.90
CA SER A 406 7.73 14.08 18.44
C SER A 406 6.79 12.93 18.84
N ASP A 407 7.08 11.70 18.41
CA ASP A 407 6.19 10.53 18.61
C ASP A 407 6.84 9.47 19.51
N GLN A 408 6.30 9.32 20.73
CA GLN A 408 6.75 8.32 21.71
C GLN A 408 6.63 6.87 21.21
N LYS A 409 5.74 6.59 20.25
CA LYS A 409 5.58 5.23 19.69
C LYS A 409 6.82 4.74 18.96
N ASN A 410 7.68 5.67 18.51
CA ASN A 410 8.88 5.37 17.75
C ASN A 410 10.16 5.34 18.61
N ALA A 411 10.06 5.42 19.94
CA ALA A 411 11.24 5.54 20.82
C ALA A 411 12.30 4.45 20.59
N VAL A 412 11.90 3.19 20.43
CA VAL A 412 12.81 2.07 20.16
C VAL A 412 13.52 2.22 18.82
N PHE A 413 12.75 2.52 17.76
CA PHE A 413 13.30 2.78 16.43
C PHE A 413 14.26 3.97 16.43
N VAL A 414 13.90 5.04 17.14
CA VAL A 414 14.72 6.25 17.28
C VAL A 414 16.06 5.90 17.91
N THR A 415 16.05 5.15 19.02
CA THR A 415 17.31 4.75 19.68
C THR A 415 18.19 3.86 18.80
N GLU A 416 17.59 2.99 17.99
CA GLU A 416 18.35 2.08 17.12
C GLU A 416 18.92 2.77 15.89
N LYS A 417 18.15 3.66 15.25
CA LYS A 417 18.46 4.20 13.92
C LYS A 417 19.04 5.60 13.92
N ILE A 418 18.87 6.38 14.99
CA ILE A 418 19.44 7.73 15.07
C ILE A 418 20.78 7.72 15.79
N GLY A 419 20.92 6.92 16.85
CA GLY A 419 22.07 6.96 17.76
C GLY A 419 21.74 7.61 19.10
N GLY A 420 22.76 7.80 19.93
CA GLY A 420 22.61 8.34 21.30
C GLY A 420 22.64 9.87 21.38
N SER A 421 22.91 10.54 20.25
CA SER A 421 23.11 11.99 20.20
C SER A 421 21.84 12.80 20.47
N THR A 422 22.03 13.90 21.20
CA THR A 422 21.01 14.92 21.47
C THR A 422 20.73 15.79 20.24
N LEU A 423 19.58 16.47 20.21
CA LEU A 423 19.21 17.39 19.13
C LEU A 423 20.30 18.47 18.85
N PRO A 424 20.87 19.15 19.87
CA PRO A 424 21.97 20.09 19.63
C PRO A 424 23.20 19.46 18.98
N GLU A 425 23.56 18.22 19.36
CA GLU A 425 24.69 17.50 18.77
C GLU A 425 24.43 17.15 17.30
N ILE A 426 23.24 16.62 16.99
CA ILE A 426 22.82 16.33 15.61
C ILE A 426 22.83 17.61 14.76
N CYS A 427 22.30 18.72 15.27
CA CYS A 427 22.31 20.02 14.57
C CYS A 427 23.74 20.49 14.27
N ASN A 428 24.66 20.40 15.24
CA ASN A 428 26.06 20.79 15.07
C ASN A 428 26.77 19.90 14.04
N SER A 429 26.53 18.59 14.08
CA SER A 429 27.07 17.63 13.12
C SER A 429 26.55 17.88 11.71
N LEU A 430 25.26 18.21 11.57
CA LEU A 430 24.64 18.56 10.28
C LEU A 430 25.22 19.85 9.69
N VAL A 431 25.39 20.91 10.50
CA VAL A 431 26.04 22.15 10.06
C VAL A 431 27.47 21.88 9.59
N THR A 432 28.19 21.02 10.31
CA THR A 432 29.56 20.62 9.94
C THR A 432 29.58 19.85 8.62
N ALA A 433 28.64 18.91 8.44
CA ALA A 433 28.47 18.15 7.21
C ALA A 433 28.26 19.06 5.99
N PHE A 434 27.30 19.99 6.06
CA PHE A 434 27.04 20.94 4.97
C PHE A 434 28.22 21.89 4.70
N LYS A 435 28.95 22.33 5.73
CA LYS A 435 30.17 23.13 5.55
C LYS A 435 31.23 22.37 4.78
N ASN A 436 31.42 21.08 5.06
CA ASN A 436 32.41 20.25 4.38
C ASN A 436 31.98 19.89 2.96
N LEU A 437 30.70 19.59 2.73
CA LEU A 437 30.14 19.41 1.39
C LEU A 437 30.38 20.64 0.52
N ARG A 438 30.04 21.84 1.01
CA ARG A 438 30.24 23.10 0.29
C ARG A 438 31.72 23.41 -0.03
N LYS A 439 32.65 22.95 0.80
CA LYS A 439 34.10 23.15 0.57
C LYS A 439 34.64 22.28 -0.57
N LEU A 440 34.05 21.09 -0.76
CA LEU A 440 34.51 20.08 -1.72
C LEU A 440 33.74 20.10 -3.04
N ASP A 441 32.62 20.82 -3.07
CA ASP A 441 31.80 21.09 -4.26
C ASP A 441 32.34 22.24 -5.13
N ARG A 442 33.45 22.84 -4.71
CA ARG A 442 34.24 23.83 -5.45
C ARG A 442 35.50 23.16 -5.99
#